data_AF-A0A937PIH9-F1
#
_entry.id   AF-A0A937PIH9-F1
#
_cell.length_a   1.000
_cell.length_b   1.000
_cell.length_c   1.000
_cell.angle_alpha   90.00
_cell.angle_beta   90.00
_cell.angle_gamma   90.00
#
_symmetry.space_group_name_H-M   'P 1'
#
loop_
_entity.id
_entity.type
_entity.pdbx_description
1 polymer ?
#
loop_
_entity_poly.entity_id
_entity_poly.type
_entity_poly.pdbx_seq_one_letter_code
_entity_poly.pdbx_strand_id
1 'polypeptide(L)' 'MKSVPGCQCRVDALISVDGRGQIVLPKEVREKADIKDGDKFVLISHESGGKGCCLFLIKADFFSETVKNTLEPLVRDILK' A
#
# COMPACT_ATOMS: atom_id res chain seq x y z
N MET A 1 5.59 -13.59 14.49
CA MET A 1 4.79 -13.57 13.24
C MET A 1 5.64 -14.15 12.14
N LYS A 2 5.25 -15.31 11.57
CA LYS A 2 6.02 -15.95 10.48
C LYS A 2 5.63 -15.29 9.16
N SER A 3 6.61 -14.77 8.43
CA SER A 3 6.47 -14.06 7.16
C SER A 3 6.03 -15.00 6.04
N VAL A 4 5.11 -14.53 5.20
CA VAL A 4 4.81 -15.16 3.90
C VAL A 4 6.07 -15.11 3.03
N PRO A 5 6.49 -16.21 2.37
CA PRO A 5 7.70 -16.21 1.54
C PRO A 5 7.49 -15.24 0.37
N GLY A 6 8.19 -14.10 0.38
CA GLY A 6 8.18 -13.10 -0.71
C GLY A 6 7.82 -11.66 -0.32
N CYS A 7 7.11 -11.42 0.79
CA CYS A 7 6.80 -10.05 1.27
C CYS A 7 7.75 -9.71 2.44
N GLN A 8 8.81 -8.95 2.20
CA GLN A 8 9.63 -8.37 3.28
C GLN A 8 8.93 -7.13 3.85
N CYS A 9 7.82 -7.37 4.53
CA CYS A 9 6.93 -6.34 5.01
C CYS A 9 7.23 -6.11 6.50
N ARG A 10 7.79 -4.94 6.84
CA ARG A 10 8.15 -4.52 8.20
C ARG A 10 7.32 -3.31 8.60
N VAL A 11 6.95 -3.23 9.88
CA VAL A 11 6.34 -2.02 10.44
C VAL A 11 7.44 -0.95 10.56
N ASP A 12 7.35 0.09 9.73
CA ASP A 12 8.32 1.19 9.73
C ASP A 12 7.86 2.36 10.63
N ALA A 13 6.55 2.60 10.78
CA ALA A 13 6.01 3.64 11.65
C ALA A 13 4.55 3.37 12.04
N LEU A 14 4.13 3.92 13.19
CA LEU A 14 2.72 4.13 13.54
C LEU A 14 2.38 5.60 13.24
N ILE A 15 1.36 5.83 12.42
CA ILE A 15 0.95 7.17 11.98
C ILE A 15 -0.56 7.35 12.17
N SER A 16 -0.98 8.59 12.35
CA SER A 16 -2.39 8.97 12.49
C SER A 16 -2.86 9.74 11.26
N VAL A 17 -4.17 9.70 11.03
CA VAL A 17 -4.85 10.55 10.05
C VAL A 17 -5.15 11.89 10.72
N ASP A 18 -4.77 12.99 10.08
CA ASP A 18 -5.05 14.33 10.60
C ASP A 18 -6.53 14.74 10.44
N GLY A 19 -6.91 15.90 10.97
CA GLY A 19 -8.30 16.41 10.89
C GLY A 19 -8.79 16.72 9.46
N ARG A 20 -7.90 16.71 8.47
CA ARG A 20 -8.23 16.89 7.04
C ARG A 20 -8.28 15.55 6.31
N GLY A 21 -8.10 14.43 7.00
CA GLY A 21 -8.05 13.11 6.39
C GLY A 21 -6.70 12.76 5.78
N GLN A 22 -5.63 13.50 6.08
CA GLN A 22 -4.31 13.27 5.47
C GLN A 22 -3.47 12.28 6.29
N ILE A 23 -2.72 11.45 5.58
CA ILE A 23 -1.66 10.61 6.15
C ILE A 23 -0.32 11.28 5.83
N VAL A 24 0.43 11.65 6.85
CA VAL A 24 1.78 12.23 6.69
C VAL A 24 2.81 11.13 6.92
N LEU A 25 3.58 10.82 5.87
CA LEU A 25 4.65 9.84 5.94
C LEU A 25 5.91 10.46 6.59
N PRO A 26 6.50 9.81 7.62
CA PRO A 26 7.78 10.23 8.19
C PRO A 26 8.86 10.34 7.12
N LYS A 27 9.81 11.24 7.33
CA LYS A 27 10.88 11.54 6.36
C LYS A 27 11.66 10.27 5.98
N GLU A 28 11.98 9.46 6.98
CA GLU A 28 12.78 8.24 6.87
C GLU A 28 12.05 7.19 6.01
N VAL A 29 10.72 7.10 6.14
CA VAL A 29 9.89 6.21 5.33
C VAL A 29 9.85 6.68 3.87
N ARG A 30 9.70 8.00 3.64
CA ARG A 30 9.72 8.57 2.30
C ARG A 30 11.06 8.35 1.59
N GLU A 31 12.17 8.57 2.30
CA GLU A 31 13.52 8.36 1.76
C GLU A 31 13.76 6.90 1.41
N LYS A 32 13.41 5.97 2.32
CA LYS A 32 13.56 4.52 2.09
C LYS A 32 12.74 4.01 0.90
N ALA A 33 11.55 4.58 0.68
CA ALA A 33 10.64 4.19 -0.40
C ALA A 33 10.76 5.05 -1.67
N ASP A 34 11.77 5.94 -1.75
CA ASP A 34 11.97 6.93 -2.82
C ASP A 34 10.68 7.67 -3.21
N ILE A 35 9.93 8.15 -2.21
CA ILE A 35 8.69 8.90 -2.42
C ILE A 35 9.02 10.38 -2.54
N LYS A 36 8.67 10.97 -3.69
CA LYS A 36 8.91 12.37 -4.03
C LYS A 36 7.61 13.15 -4.09
N ASP A 37 7.72 14.47 -4.00
CA ASP A 37 6.57 15.36 -4.16
C ASP A 37 5.96 15.18 -5.56
N GLY A 38 4.63 15.02 -5.61
CA GLY A 38 3.90 14.77 -6.85
C GLY A 38 3.80 13.30 -7.25
N ASP A 39 4.50 12.37 -6.57
CA ASP A 39 4.29 10.94 -6.76
C ASP A 39 2.83 10.56 -6.51
N LYS A 40 2.29 9.71 -7.39
CA LYS A 40 0.91 9.23 -7.31
C LYS A 40 0.90 7.78 -6.84
N PHE A 41 -0.16 7.44 -6.10
CA PHE A 41 -0.39 6.09 -5.62
C PHE A 41 -1.77 5.61 -6.08
N VAL A 42 -1.85 4.35 -6.43
CA VAL A 42 -3.12 3.62 -6.49
C VAL A 42 -3.51 3.27 -5.06
N LEU A 43 -4.70 3.72 -4.66
CA LEU A 43 -5.30 3.40 -3.38
C LEU A 43 -6.33 2.30 -3.57
N ILE A 44 -6.14 1.16 -2.90
CA ILE A 44 -7.07 0.04 -2.89
C ILE A 44 -7.61 -0.11 -1.47
N SER A 45 -8.94 -0.13 -1.35
CA SER A 45 -9.61 -0.40 -0.07
C SER A 45 -10.02 -1.86 -0.01
N HIS A 46 -9.62 -2.56 1.04
CA HIS A 46 -10.04 -3.93 1.29
C HIS A 46 -11.02 -3.98 2.46
N GLU A 47 -12.17 -4.60 2.20
CA GLU A 47 -13.21 -4.81 3.18
C GLU A 47 -13.20 -6.26 3.67
N SER A 48 -13.35 -6.45 4.98
CA SER A 48 -13.54 -7.76 5.56
C SER A 48 -14.72 -7.70 6.53
N GLY A 49 -15.71 -8.58 6.33
CA GLY A 49 -16.92 -8.61 7.16
C GLY A 49 -17.76 -7.31 7.10
N GLY A 50 -17.79 -6.64 5.94
CA GLY A 50 -18.57 -5.41 5.74
C GLY A 50 -17.98 -4.16 6.40
N LYS A 51 -16.71 -4.22 6.83
CA LYS A 51 -15.96 -3.07 7.35
C LYS A 51 -14.63 -2.95 6.62
N GLY A 52 -14.20 -1.71 6.36
CA GLY A 52 -12.85 -1.44 5.86
C GLY A 52 -11.81 -1.98 6.84
N CYS A 53 -11.05 -2.97 6.41
CA CYS A 53 -9.92 -3.52 7.16
C CYS A 53 -8.70 -2.63 6.97
N CYS A 54 -8.38 -2.41 5.69
CA CYS A 54 -7.01 -2.20 5.27
C CYS A 54 -6.98 -1.38 3.98
N LEU A 55 -6.02 -0.45 3.90
CA LEU A 55 -5.73 0.33 2.69
C LEU A 55 -4.38 -0.12 2.14
N PHE A 56 -4.34 -0.37 0.84
CA PHE A 56 -3.10 -0.63 0.11
C PHE A 56 -2.76 0.56 -0.76
N LEU A 57 -1.53 1.05 -0.65
CA LEU A 57 -0.97 2.14 -1.45
C LEU A 57 0.16 1.59 -2.32
N ILE A 58 0.04 1.70 -3.63
CA ILE A 58 1.03 1.20 -4.60
C ILE A 58 1.46 2.37 -5.48
N LYS A 59 2.76 2.61 -5.67
CA LYS A 59 3.21 3.70 -6.55
C LYS A 59 2.68 3.48 -7.98
N ALA A 60 2.15 4.54 -8.59
CA ALA A 60 1.45 4.46 -9.87
C ALA A 60 2.38 4.11 -11.05
N ASP A 61 3.65 4.51 -10.98
CA ASP A 61 4.69 4.15 -11.93
C ASP A 61 4.94 2.64 -11.94
N PHE A 62 5.11 2.04 -10.75
CA PHE A 62 5.22 0.59 -10.55
C PHE A 62 3.95 -0.15 -11.00
N PHE A 63 2.79 0.46 -10.78
CA PHE A 63 1.50 -0.12 -11.17
C PHE A 63 1.38 -0.24 -12.70
N SER A 64 1.83 0.75 -13.49
CA SER A 64 1.63 0.76 -14.95
C SER A 64 2.31 -0.41 -15.69
N GLU A 65 3.48 -0.86 -15.23
CA GLU A 65 4.17 -2.04 -15.77
C GLU A 65 3.62 -3.37 -15.21
N THR A 66 3.09 -3.34 -13.99
CA THR A 66 2.70 -4.53 -13.21
C THR A 66 1.23 -4.94 -13.42
N VAL A 67 0.34 -4.02 -13.81
CA VAL A 67 -1.11 -4.26 -13.99
C VAL A 67 -1.40 -5.36 -15.02
N LYS A 68 -0.62 -5.46 -16.10
CA LYS A 68 -0.89 -6.47 -17.13
C LYS A 68 -0.52 -7.90 -16.70
N ASN A 69 0.48 -8.07 -15.85
CA ASN A 69 1.09 -9.39 -15.62
C ASN A 69 0.92 -9.92 -14.18
N THR A 70 0.67 -9.07 -13.18
CA THR A 70 0.80 -9.48 -11.76
C THR A 70 -0.42 -9.15 -10.91
N LEU A 71 -1.21 -8.14 -11.27
CA LEU A 71 -2.41 -7.79 -10.50
C LEU A 71 -3.61 -8.70 -10.76
N GLU A 72 -3.75 -9.32 -11.93
CA GLU A 72 -4.89 -10.21 -12.19
C GLU A 72 -4.94 -11.42 -11.22
N PRO A 73 -3.82 -12.10 -10.92
CA PRO A 73 -3.81 -13.19 -9.94
C PRO A 73 -3.85 -12.70 -8.48
N LEU A 74 -3.12 -11.62 -8.13
CA LEU A 74 -3.08 -11.08 -6.77
C LEU A 74 -4.43 -10.51 -6.32
N VAL A 75 -5.16 -9.83 -7.22
CA VAL A 75 -6.52 -9.37 -6.94
C VAL A 75 -7.46 -10.56 -6.75
N ARG A 76 -7.30 -11.65 -7.50
CA ARG A 76 -8.09 -12.88 -7.30
C ARG A 76 -7.79 -13.58 -5.97
N ASP A 77 -6.56 -13.54 -5.48
CA ASP A 77 -6.18 -14.18 -4.22
C ASP A 77 -6.45 -13.31 -2.98
N ILE A 78 -6.45 -11.98 -3.12
CA ILE A 78 -6.89 -11.04 -2.06
C ILE A 78 -8.43 -10.98 -1.96
N LEU A 79 -9.15 -11.18 -3.06
CA LEU A 79 -10.63 -11.18 -3.11
C LEU A 79 -11.28 -12.57 -2.93
N LYS A 80 -10.55 -13.55 -2.38
CA LYS A 80 -11.10 -14.83 -1.93
C LYS A 80 -11.39 -14.83 -0.44
#